data_AF-A0A670IXT2-F1
#
_entry.id   AF-A0A670IXT2-F1
#
_cell.length_a   1.000
_cell.length_b   1.000
_cell.length_c   1.000
_cell.angle_alpha   90.00
_cell.angle_beta   90.00
_cell.angle_gamma   90.00
#
_symmetry.space_group_name_H-M   'P 1'
#
loop_
_entity.id
_entity.type
_entity.pdbx_description
1 polymer ?
#
loop_
_entity_poly.entity_id
_entity_poly.type
_entity_poly.pdbx_seq_one_letter_code
_entity_poly.pdbx_strand_id
1 'polypeptide(L)'
;MLRLSSFSFSRPISQLFVFLFLQLSLDQIHTEPPPTPKELDWAEQGFLPPLSPLRCAWRRDVPLDCKISPEDAQARAWTAYYYDLLQCTLQQEGLPETIDHTKEPRTGFGPSDITICVLGSPTSYLSVLLEGGNQCPGNMLLCLSPAWLSKAPSESHPGESSLLVFKAVTFELGGRTTLEEFAPPRRVTYFTGCFGPCKVQGQSAAELARDLDCPTGGSGELARLLEDKLLTRQLMDQQACVAVPPTLAFTFKRPLPLRSVTEEQRVRMVELSGREGQDNLLQEEIAAFLQSGAMESYSQVRSPEPEMESYKQEVWKGALLYGKSSAFPVSGTGVAN
;
A
#
# COMPACT_ATOMS: atom_id res chain seq x y z
N MET A 1 39.07 -20.68 -13.60
CA MET A 1 39.69 -19.43 -14.08
C MET A 1 38.70 -18.79 -15.07
N LEU A 2 37.74 -18.02 -14.57
CA LEU A 2 36.70 -17.35 -15.38
C LEU A 2 36.68 -15.88 -14.96
N ARG A 3 36.92 -15.01 -15.95
CA ARG A 3 37.00 -13.54 -15.83
C ARG A 3 35.60 -12.97 -15.60
N LEU A 4 35.44 -12.22 -14.52
CA LEU A 4 34.36 -11.24 -14.35
C LEU A 4 34.74 -10.00 -15.15
N SER A 5 34.03 -9.72 -16.25
CA SER A 5 34.04 -8.42 -16.91
C SER A 5 33.09 -7.50 -16.16
N SER A 6 33.68 -6.49 -15.53
CA SER A 6 33.03 -5.34 -14.89
C SER A 6 32.14 -4.56 -15.87
N PHE A 7 30.83 -4.51 -15.62
CA PHE A 7 29.96 -3.47 -16.15
C PHE A 7 29.92 -2.32 -15.16
N SER A 8 30.45 -1.17 -15.56
CA SER A 8 30.40 0.09 -14.82
C SER A 8 29.05 0.74 -15.12
N PHE A 9 28.13 0.72 -14.13
CA PHE A 9 26.91 1.52 -14.19
C PHE A 9 27.24 2.90 -13.62
N SER A 10 27.43 3.88 -14.50
CA SER A 10 27.44 5.29 -14.14
C SER A 10 26.03 5.68 -13.65
N ARG A 11 25.97 6.28 -12.46
CA ARG A 11 24.78 6.79 -11.74
C ARG A 11 23.74 7.45 -12.68
N PRO A 12 22.40 7.33 -12.45
CA PRO A 12 21.74 7.54 -11.15
C PRO A 12 20.54 6.59 -10.86
N ILE A 13 20.75 5.58 -10.00
CA ILE A 13 19.65 4.84 -9.33
C ILE A 13 19.72 5.07 -7.81
N SER A 14 20.88 5.50 -7.32
CA SER A 14 21.15 5.76 -5.91
C SER A 14 20.38 6.95 -5.33
N GLN A 15 19.83 7.86 -6.15
CA GLN A 15 19.03 8.98 -5.64
C GLN A 15 17.56 8.60 -5.38
N LEU A 16 16.95 7.74 -6.21
CA LEU A 16 15.59 7.24 -5.96
C LEU A 16 15.48 6.42 -4.66
N PHE A 17 16.52 5.63 -4.35
CA PHE A 17 16.56 4.83 -3.12
C PHE A 17 16.62 5.68 -1.83
N VAL A 18 17.24 6.86 -1.89
CA VAL A 18 17.32 7.78 -0.75
C VAL A 18 15.97 8.43 -0.45
N PHE A 19 15.14 8.66 -1.47
CA PHE A 19 13.83 9.30 -1.31
C PHE A 19 12.74 8.37 -0.76
N LEU A 20 12.74 7.07 -1.12
CA LEU A 20 11.83 6.11 -0.48
C LEU A 20 12.08 6.00 1.04
N PHE A 21 13.32 6.18 1.47
CA PHE A 21 13.70 6.17 2.89
C PHE A 21 13.23 7.42 3.65
N LEU A 22 13.11 8.57 2.95
CA LEU A 22 12.59 9.82 3.53
C LEU A 22 11.08 9.77 3.79
N GLN A 23 10.33 8.95 3.05
CA GLN A 23 8.90 8.77 3.26
C GLN A 23 8.58 8.11 4.63
N LEU A 24 9.55 7.39 5.22
CA LEU A 24 9.43 6.81 6.57
C LEU A 24 9.83 7.80 7.69
N SER A 25 10.39 8.97 7.37
CA SER A 25 10.99 9.87 8.36
C SER A 25 10.22 11.18 8.60
N LEU A 26 9.12 11.45 7.86
CA LEU A 26 8.39 12.73 7.96
C LEU A 26 7.21 12.73 8.95
N ASP A 27 6.95 11.63 9.66
CA ASP A 27 5.84 11.51 10.63
C ASP A 27 6.10 12.20 11.99
N GLN A 28 7.12 13.06 12.08
CA GLN A 28 7.34 13.91 13.23
C GLN A 28 7.62 15.34 12.78
N ILE A 29 6.60 16.18 12.79
CA ILE A 29 6.59 17.52 13.42
C ILE A 29 5.13 17.95 13.53
N HIS A 30 4.73 18.22 14.77
CA HIS A 30 3.39 18.57 15.20
C HIS A 30 3.06 20.02 14.79
N THR A 31 2.07 20.21 13.92
CA THR A 31 1.15 21.36 13.93
C THR A 31 -0.13 20.88 13.23
N GLU A 32 -1.31 21.07 13.82
CA GLU A 32 -2.57 20.55 13.28
C GLU A 32 -2.74 20.92 11.79
N PRO A 33 -2.86 19.93 10.89
CA PRO A 33 -3.27 20.20 9.52
C PRO A 33 -4.75 20.63 9.50
N PRO A 34 -5.17 21.45 8.52
CA PRO A 34 -6.59 21.70 8.26
C PRO A 34 -7.31 20.35 8.08
N PRO A 35 -8.65 20.26 8.27
CA PRO A 35 -9.38 19.00 8.17
C PRO A 35 -9.19 18.41 6.77
N THR A 36 -8.20 17.54 6.62
CA THR A 36 -8.02 16.71 5.46
C THR A 36 -9.25 15.80 5.39
N PRO A 37 -9.82 15.56 4.20
CA PRO A 37 -10.80 14.51 4.05
C PRO A 37 -10.20 13.25 4.66
N LYS A 38 -10.91 12.58 5.58
CA LYS A 38 -10.48 11.28 6.08
C LYS A 38 -10.40 10.35 4.87
N GLU A 39 -9.19 10.20 4.35
CA GLU A 39 -8.91 9.33 3.22
C GLU A 39 -9.13 7.90 3.69
N LEU A 40 -9.97 7.18 2.97
CA LEU A 40 -10.03 5.75 3.11
C LEU A 40 -8.83 5.23 2.34
N ASP A 41 -7.89 4.61 3.05
CA ASP A 41 -6.72 4.00 2.43
C ASP A 41 -7.18 3.14 1.24
N TRP A 42 -6.40 3.12 0.16
CA TRP A 42 -6.68 2.25 -0.99
C TRP A 42 -6.81 0.79 -0.57
N ALA A 43 -6.26 0.40 0.58
CA ALA A 43 -6.40 -0.90 1.23
C ALA A 43 -7.72 -1.09 2.04
N GLU A 44 -8.39 -0.01 2.41
CA GLU A 44 -9.57 0.00 3.30
C GLU A 44 -10.89 0.32 2.57
N GLN A 45 -10.92 0.24 1.24
CA GLN A 45 -12.11 0.58 0.43
C GLN A 45 -13.38 -0.20 0.83
N GLY A 46 -14.50 0.53 0.94
CA GLY A 46 -15.85 -0.03 1.03
C GLY A 46 -16.42 -0.41 -0.34
N PHE A 47 -17.67 -0.90 -0.40
CA PHE A 47 -18.32 -1.26 -1.67
C PHE A 47 -18.55 -0.06 -2.62
N LEU A 48 -18.59 1.16 -2.11
CA LEU A 48 -18.77 2.39 -2.90
C LEU A 48 -17.86 3.49 -2.34
N PRO A 49 -17.43 4.46 -3.18
CA PRO A 49 -16.69 5.61 -2.71
C PRO A 49 -17.53 6.47 -1.74
N PRO A 50 -16.90 7.25 -0.85
CA PRO A 50 -17.61 8.16 0.05
C PRO A 50 -18.54 9.11 -0.72
N LEU A 51 -19.81 9.19 -0.31
CA LEU A 51 -20.81 10.08 -0.93
C LEU A 51 -20.62 11.57 -0.60
N SER A 52 -19.65 11.91 0.25
CA SER A 52 -19.40 13.32 0.60
C SER A 52 -18.73 14.01 -0.59
N PRO A 53 -19.37 15.04 -1.19
CA PRO A 53 -18.80 15.71 -2.34
C PRO A 53 -17.51 16.42 -1.93
N LEU A 54 -16.41 16.06 -2.57
CA LEU A 54 -15.18 16.84 -2.50
C LEU A 54 -15.49 18.24 -3.04
N ARG A 55 -15.24 19.27 -2.22
CA ARG A 55 -15.60 20.65 -2.55
C ARG A 55 -14.52 21.31 -3.42
N CYS A 56 -14.40 20.86 -4.66
CA CYS A 56 -13.47 21.44 -5.63
C CYS A 56 -14.20 21.72 -6.94
N ALA A 57 -13.92 22.88 -7.54
CA ALA A 57 -14.51 23.29 -8.81
C ALA A 57 -13.54 22.99 -9.95
N TRP A 58 -13.86 21.98 -10.75
CA TRP A 58 -13.12 21.58 -11.95
C TRP A 58 -14.11 20.99 -12.99
N ARG A 59 -13.67 20.79 -14.24
CA ARG A 59 -14.53 20.35 -15.35
C ARG A 59 -14.85 18.86 -15.27
N ARG A 60 -16.09 18.50 -14.96
CA ARG A 60 -16.50 17.09 -14.80
C ARG A 60 -16.71 16.31 -16.10
N ASP A 61 -16.69 16.99 -17.24
CA ASP A 61 -16.93 16.38 -18.56
C ASP A 61 -15.64 15.78 -19.14
N VAL A 62 -15.01 14.85 -18.42
CA VAL A 62 -13.76 14.19 -18.81
C VAL A 62 -14.03 12.70 -19.08
N PRO A 63 -13.64 12.15 -20.24
CA PRO A 63 -13.87 10.74 -20.54
C PRO A 63 -12.87 9.88 -19.76
N LEU A 64 -13.29 9.32 -18.63
CA LEU A 64 -12.42 8.46 -17.80
C LEU A 64 -12.45 7.00 -18.22
N ASP A 65 -13.47 6.58 -18.96
CA ASP A 65 -13.59 5.20 -19.45
C ASP A 65 -12.44 4.83 -20.40
N CYS A 66 -11.97 3.59 -20.30
CA CYS A 66 -11.04 3.01 -21.24
C CYS A 66 -11.80 2.34 -22.39
N LYS A 67 -11.56 2.77 -23.63
CA LYS A 67 -12.23 2.20 -24.83
C LYS A 67 -11.87 0.73 -25.08
N ILE A 68 -10.71 0.29 -24.56
CA ILE A 68 -10.12 -1.00 -24.86
C ILE A 68 -10.49 -2.05 -23.81
N SER A 69 -10.71 -1.63 -22.56
CA SER A 69 -11.14 -2.50 -21.47
C SER A 69 -12.30 -1.86 -20.72
N PRO A 70 -13.56 -2.31 -20.94
CA PRO A 70 -14.72 -1.73 -20.31
C PRO A 70 -14.76 -2.08 -18.82
N GLU A 71 -14.98 -1.07 -17.99
CA GLU A 71 -15.14 -1.22 -16.56
C GLU A 71 -16.60 -1.54 -16.18
N ASP A 72 -16.81 -2.16 -15.02
CA ASP A 72 -18.14 -2.20 -14.42
C ASP A 72 -18.52 -0.84 -13.81
N ALA A 73 -19.77 -0.69 -13.36
CA ALA A 73 -20.25 0.57 -12.80
C ALA A 73 -19.55 0.98 -11.50
N GLN A 74 -19.08 0.00 -10.71
CA GLN A 74 -18.41 0.23 -9.44
C GLN A 74 -16.99 0.74 -9.68
N ALA A 75 -16.24 0.09 -10.57
CA ALA A 75 -14.91 0.50 -10.98
C ALA A 75 -14.92 1.92 -11.58
N ARG A 76 -15.89 2.23 -12.47
CA ARG A 76 -16.07 3.60 -12.98
C ARG A 76 -16.30 4.64 -11.88
N ALA A 77 -17.10 4.31 -10.87
CA ALA A 77 -17.35 5.23 -9.76
C ALA A 77 -16.07 5.51 -8.94
N TRP A 78 -15.23 4.50 -8.74
CA TRP A 78 -13.91 4.67 -8.09
C TRP A 78 -12.94 5.46 -8.95
N THR A 79 -12.87 5.19 -10.26
CA THR A 79 -12.04 5.97 -11.20
C THR A 79 -12.43 7.45 -11.19
N ALA A 80 -13.73 7.74 -11.22
CA ALA A 80 -14.25 9.10 -11.07
C ALA A 80 -13.83 9.71 -9.72
N TYR A 81 -14.08 9.01 -8.61
CA TYR A 81 -13.67 9.47 -7.27
C TYR A 81 -12.18 9.80 -7.18
N TYR A 82 -11.29 8.96 -7.76
CA TYR A 82 -9.86 9.23 -7.74
C TYR A 82 -9.45 10.38 -8.65
N TYR A 83 -10.15 10.58 -9.76
CA TYR A 83 -9.93 11.76 -10.58
C TYR A 83 -10.37 13.04 -9.85
N ASP A 84 -11.53 13.01 -9.17
CA ASP A 84 -12.00 14.11 -8.32
C ASP A 84 -10.98 14.42 -7.21
N LEU A 85 -10.46 13.38 -6.55
CA LEU A 85 -9.44 13.50 -5.51
C LEU A 85 -8.17 14.14 -6.07
N LEU A 86 -7.68 13.69 -7.22
CA LEU A 86 -6.53 14.30 -7.90
C LEU A 86 -6.75 15.78 -8.16
N GLN A 87 -7.88 16.18 -8.75
CA GLN A 87 -8.15 17.59 -9.05
C GLN A 87 -8.20 18.44 -7.78
N CYS A 88 -8.79 17.90 -6.70
CA CYS A 88 -8.76 18.56 -5.41
C CYS A 88 -7.36 18.73 -4.85
N THR A 89 -6.54 17.69 -4.88
CA THR A 89 -5.18 17.76 -4.36
C THR A 89 -4.33 18.74 -5.17
N LEU A 90 -4.43 18.73 -6.50
CA LEU A 90 -3.75 19.72 -7.35
C LEU A 90 -4.18 21.15 -6.98
N GLN A 91 -5.48 21.40 -6.80
CA GLN A 91 -5.98 22.71 -6.41
C GLN A 91 -5.46 23.15 -5.03
N GLN A 92 -5.41 22.24 -4.06
CA GLN A 92 -4.90 22.52 -2.70
C GLN A 92 -3.41 22.87 -2.71
N GLU A 93 -2.63 22.22 -3.57
CA GLU A 93 -1.20 22.49 -3.77
C GLU A 93 -0.93 23.70 -4.68
N GLY A 94 -1.97 24.41 -5.14
CA GLY A 94 -1.84 25.57 -6.04
C GLY A 94 -1.38 25.21 -7.46
N LEU A 95 -1.55 23.95 -7.88
CA LEU A 95 -1.21 23.43 -9.19
C LEU A 95 -2.39 23.57 -10.18
N PRO A 96 -2.11 23.62 -11.49
CA PRO A 96 -3.17 23.71 -12.50
C PRO A 96 -4.03 22.44 -12.56
N GLU A 97 -5.27 22.61 -13.04
CA GLU A 97 -6.17 21.51 -13.38
C GLU A 97 -5.54 20.60 -14.46
N THR A 98 -5.86 19.30 -14.39
CA THR A 98 -5.40 18.32 -15.38
C THR A 98 -6.02 18.62 -16.75
N ILE A 99 -5.18 18.68 -17.79
CA ILE A 99 -5.63 18.94 -19.16
C ILE A 99 -6.08 17.62 -19.82
N ASP A 100 -7.26 17.60 -20.43
CA ASP A 100 -7.76 16.43 -21.18
C ASP A 100 -7.22 16.43 -22.63
N HIS A 101 -6.34 15.48 -22.95
CA HIS A 101 -5.82 15.23 -24.30
C HIS A 101 -6.28 13.87 -24.88
N THR A 102 -7.30 13.25 -24.31
CA THR A 102 -7.77 11.91 -24.73
C THR A 102 -8.35 11.86 -26.17
N LYS A 103 -8.65 13.01 -26.77
CA LYS A 103 -9.14 13.10 -28.16
C LYS A 103 -8.05 12.81 -29.20
N GLU A 104 -6.79 13.04 -28.85
CA GLU A 104 -5.63 12.84 -29.71
C GLU A 104 -4.67 11.87 -29.02
N PRO A 105 -4.83 10.55 -29.23
CA PRO A 105 -3.97 9.57 -28.60
C PRO A 105 -2.49 9.85 -28.90
N ARG A 106 -1.68 9.90 -27.85
CA ARG A 106 -0.26 10.17 -27.95
C ARG A 106 0.44 8.99 -28.62
N THR A 107 1.26 9.30 -29.60
CA THR A 107 1.99 8.34 -30.45
C THR A 107 3.49 8.61 -30.38
N GLY A 108 4.29 7.77 -31.05
CA GLY A 108 5.73 7.97 -31.20
C GLY A 108 6.60 7.35 -30.09
N PHE A 109 6.00 6.58 -29.18
CA PHE A 109 6.76 5.85 -28.17
C PHE A 109 7.37 4.56 -28.73
N GLY A 110 8.66 4.39 -28.51
CA GLY A 110 9.42 3.19 -28.84
C GLY A 110 9.52 2.21 -27.67
N PRO A 111 10.04 0.99 -27.93
CA PRO A 111 10.19 -0.05 -26.91
C PRO A 111 11.25 0.26 -25.85
N SER A 112 12.13 1.23 -26.12
CA SER A 112 13.19 1.67 -25.19
C SER A 112 12.79 2.89 -24.35
N ASP A 113 11.60 3.44 -24.56
CA ASP A 113 11.16 4.62 -23.80
C ASP A 113 10.84 4.26 -22.35
N ILE A 114 11.34 5.09 -21.44
CA ILE A 114 11.09 4.92 -20.02
C ILE A 114 9.62 5.23 -19.74
N THR A 115 8.94 4.33 -19.05
CA THR A 115 7.55 4.48 -18.66
C THR A 115 7.39 3.98 -17.23
N ILE A 116 7.23 4.90 -16.29
CA ILE A 116 7.06 4.62 -14.86
C ILE A 116 5.57 4.74 -14.55
N CYS A 117 4.93 3.61 -14.26
CA CYS A 117 3.49 3.53 -14.03
C CYS A 117 3.19 3.32 -12.55
N VAL A 118 2.38 4.22 -11.99
CA VAL A 118 1.83 4.15 -10.63
C VAL A 118 0.36 3.81 -10.72
N LEU A 119 -0.06 2.70 -10.12
CA LEU A 119 -1.47 2.36 -9.90
C LEU A 119 -1.81 2.59 -8.43
N GLY A 120 -2.45 3.70 -8.10
CA GLY A 120 -2.52 4.14 -6.71
C GLY A 120 -3.30 5.42 -6.47
N SER A 121 -3.49 5.76 -5.20
CA SER A 121 -4.17 7.01 -4.81
C SER A 121 -3.37 8.20 -5.31
N PRO A 122 -3.99 9.21 -5.92
CA PRO A 122 -3.26 10.41 -6.29
C PRO A 122 -2.57 11.03 -5.06
N THR A 123 -3.21 11.06 -3.90
CA THR A 123 -2.68 11.62 -2.65
C THR A 123 -1.45 10.88 -2.14
N SER A 124 -1.49 9.55 -2.10
CA SER A 124 -0.37 8.73 -1.60
C SER A 124 0.91 8.85 -2.43
N TYR A 125 0.76 9.17 -3.72
CA TYR A 125 1.87 9.21 -4.67
C TYR A 125 2.17 10.61 -5.22
N LEU A 126 1.43 11.66 -4.83
CA LEU A 126 1.53 12.97 -5.47
C LEU A 126 2.96 13.52 -5.46
N SER A 127 3.66 13.44 -4.32
CA SER A 127 5.03 13.93 -4.19
C SER A 127 6.00 13.23 -5.15
N VAL A 128 5.91 11.89 -5.23
CA VAL A 128 6.72 11.05 -6.13
C VAL A 128 6.36 11.34 -7.60
N LEU A 129 5.09 11.54 -7.91
CA LEU A 129 4.60 11.84 -9.25
C LEU A 129 5.08 13.23 -9.73
N LEU A 130 5.01 14.25 -8.87
CA LEU A 130 5.47 15.61 -9.18
C LEU A 130 6.99 15.66 -9.37
N GLU A 131 7.75 15.04 -8.47
CA GLU A 131 9.20 14.99 -8.58
C GLU A 131 9.65 14.14 -9.78
N GLY A 132 9.00 12.99 -10.00
CA GLY A 132 9.22 12.15 -11.18
C GLY A 132 8.92 12.90 -12.47
N GLY A 133 7.85 13.68 -12.52
CA GLY A 133 7.50 14.54 -13.66
C GLY A 133 8.53 15.64 -13.92
N ASN A 134 9.18 16.18 -12.89
CA ASN A 134 10.28 17.13 -13.06
C ASN A 134 11.56 16.48 -13.60
N GLN A 135 11.88 15.25 -13.16
CA GLN A 135 13.08 14.53 -13.59
C GLN A 135 12.94 13.87 -14.97
N CYS A 136 11.75 13.36 -15.29
CA CYS A 136 11.45 12.69 -16.55
C CYS A 136 10.05 13.09 -17.08
N PRO A 137 9.89 14.32 -17.59
CA PRO A 137 8.61 14.84 -18.07
C PRO A 137 7.92 13.88 -19.06
N GLY A 138 6.65 13.56 -18.80
CA GLY A 138 5.82 12.71 -19.66
C GLY A 138 6.07 11.21 -19.52
N ASN A 139 7.01 10.79 -18.67
CA ASN A 139 7.31 9.37 -18.41
C ASN A 139 6.78 8.88 -17.06
N MET A 140 6.33 9.80 -16.21
CA MET A 140 5.71 9.52 -14.93
C MET A 140 4.18 9.48 -15.08
N LEU A 141 3.60 8.29 -14.94
CA LEU A 141 2.19 8.01 -15.24
C LEU A 141 1.44 7.57 -13.98
N LEU A 142 0.30 8.21 -13.72
CA LEU A 142 -0.68 7.78 -12.74
C LEU A 142 -1.86 7.11 -13.43
N CYS A 143 -2.07 5.82 -13.15
CA CYS A 143 -3.25 5.07 -13.53
C CYS A 143 -4.24 5.07 -12.37
N LEU A 144 -5.46 5.58 -12.63
CA LEU A 144 -6.53 5.62 -11.63
C LEU A 144 -7.37 4.33 -11.64
N SER A 145 -7.21 3.50 -12.68
CA SER A 145 -7.91 2.24 -12.84
C SER A 145 -6.99 1.14 -13.35
N PRO A 146 -7.14 -0.11 -12.86
CA PRO A 146 -6.54 -1.30 -13.46
C PRO A 146 -6.95 -1.52 -14.93
N ALA A 147 -8.15 -1.09 -15.35
CA ALA A 147 -8.64 -1.27 -16.72
C ALA A 147 -7.88 -0.41 -17.75
N TRP A 148 -7.08 0.54 -17.28
CA TRP A 148 -6.18 1.33 -18.14
C TRP A 148 -4.89 0.59 -18.47
N LEU A 149 -4.72 -0.61 -17.91
CA LEU A 149 -3.56 -1.47 -18.06
C LEU A 149 -3.96 -2.83 -18.65
N SER A 150 -3.02 -3.49 -19.32
CA SER A 150 -3.17 -4.91 -19.67
C SER A 150 -1.82 -5.62 -19.68
N LYS A 151 -1.87 -6.95 -19.58
CA LYS A 151 -0.70 -7.81 -19.72
C LYS A 151 -0.66 -8.40 -21.12
N ALA A 152 0.52 -8.37 -21.72
CA ALA A 152 0.84 -9.12 -22.93
C ALA A 152 1.99 -10.10 -22.61
N PRO A 153 2.08 -11.25 -23.29
CA PRO A 153 3.23 -12.13 -23.14
C PRO A 153 4.54 -11.37 -23.40
N SER A 154 5.55 -11.56 -22.55
CA SER A 154 6.86 -10.94 -22.77
C SER A 154 7.53 -11.55 -24.00
N GLU A 155 8.10 -10.70 -24.85
CA GLU A 155 8.93 -11.14 -25.97
C GLU A 155 10.32 -11.60 -25.52
N SER A 156 10.78 -11.13 -24.36
CA SER A 156 12.16 -11.34 -23.87
C SER A 156 12.27 -12.47 -22.86
N HIS A 157 11.24 -12.70 -22.05
CA HIS A 157 11.28 -13.64 -20.93
C HIS A 157 10.09 -14.60 -20.97
N PRO A 158 10.30 -15.86 -21.37
CA PRO A 158 9.24 -16.86 -21.36
C PRO A 158 8.64 -17.06 -19.96
N GLY A 159 7.32 -16.98 -19.85
CA GLY A 159 6.60 -17.10 -18.57
C GLY A 159 6.33 -15.77 -17.87
N GLU A 160 6.96 -14.69 -18.30
CA GLU A 160 6.68 -13.33 -17.83
C GLU A 160 5.76 -12.58 -18.79
N SER A 161 5.26 -11.43 -18.35
CA SER A 161 4.38 -10.56 -19.12
C SER A 161 4.94 -9.13 -19.18
N SER A 162 4.83 -8.51 -20.34
CA SER A 162 4.94 -7.05 -20.47
C SER A 162 3.64 -6.39 -20.03
N LEU A 163 3.74 -5.37 -19.17
CA LEU A 163 2.61 -4.53 -18.80
C LEU A 163 2.48 -3.36 -19.79
N LEU A 164 1.28 -3.15 -20.31
CA LEU A 164 0.95 -2.12 -21.29
C LEU A 164 -0.02 -1.11 -20.67
N VAL A 165 0.20 0.18 -20.91
CA VAL A 165 -0.68 1.28 -20.49
C VAL A 165 -1.34 1.95 -21.69
N PHE A 166 -2.66 2.05 -21.63
CA PHE A 166 -3.51 2.63 -22.68
C PHE A 166 -3.98 4.03 -22.35
N LYS A 167 -4.04 4.35 -21.06
CA LYS A 167 -4.56 5.60 -20.54
C LYS A 167 -3.90 5.93 -19.21
N ALA A 168 -3.53 7.17 -18.99
CA ALA A 168 -3.00 7.61 -17.72
C ALA A 168 -3.08 9.14 -17.58
N VAL A 169 -2.96 9.62 -16.34
CA VAL A 169 -2.57 11.00 -16.09
C VAL A 169 -1.05 11.07 -16.12
N THR A 170 -0.51 11.84 -17.05
CA THR A 170 0.92 12.09 -17.21
C THR A 170 1.34 13.29 -16.39
N PHE A 171 2.50 13.21 -15.76
CA PHE A 171 3.11 14.31 -15.02
C PHE A 171 4.27 14.90 -15.82
N GLU A 172 4.20 16.21 -16.01
CA GLU A 172 5.12 17.02 -16.80
C GLU A 172 5.80 18.07 -15.91
N LEU A 173 6.78 18.77 -16.48
CA LEU A 173 7.57 19.78 -15.78
C LEU A 173 6.69 20.85 -15.09
N GLY A 174 7.00 21.15 -13.84
CA GLY A 174 6.32 22.20 -13.07
C GLY A 174 4.95 21.78 -12.54
N GLY A 175 4.74 20.47 -12.34
CA GLY A 175 3.51 19.93 -11.77
C GLY A 175 2.30 20.00 -12.70
N ARG A 176 2.54 20.14 -14.01
CA ARG A 176 1.48 20.08 -15.02
C ARG A 176 1.06 18.63 -15.21
N THR A 177 -0.24 18.40 -15.30
CA THR A 177 -0.79 17.07 -15.52
C THR A 177 -1.66 17.04 -16.77
N THR A 178 -1.59 15.94 -17.51
CA THR A 178 -2.39 15.73 -18.73
C THR A 178 -2.99 14.33 -18.72
N LEU A 179 -4.31 14.21 -18.90
CA LEU A 179 -4.95 12.92 -19.14
C LEU A 179 -4.78 12.53 -20.60
N GLU A 180 -4.08 11.43 -20.85
CA GLU A 180 -3.70 10.98 -22.19
C GLU A 180 -4.20 9.55 -22.47
N GLU A 181 -4.52 9.27 -23.73
CA GLU A 181 -4.63 7.91 -24.28
C GLU A 181 -3.39 7.61 -25.13
N PHE A 182 -2.96 6.36 -25.18
CA PHE A 182 -1.75 5.93 -25.92
C PHE A 182 -2.11 4.98 -27.06
N ALA A 183 -1.63 5.29 -28.27
CA ALA A 183 -1.81 4.45 -29.45
C ALA A 183 -0.53 4.42 -30.31
N PRO A 184 0.22 3.29 -30.38
CA PRO A 184 -0.01 2.04 -29.65
C PRO A 184 0.16 2.22 -28.13
N PRO A 185 -0.30 1.24 -27.32
CA PRO A 185 -0.14 1.27 -25.86
C PRO A 185 1.35 1.33 -25.48
N ARG A 186 1.69 2.09 -24.45
CA ARG A 186 3.08 2.18 -23.99
C ARG A 186 3.44 0.96 -23.15
N ARG A 187 4.64 0.42 -23.35
CA ARG A 187 5.19 -0.62 -22.47
C ARG A 187 5.70 0.02 -21.18
N VAL A 188 5.27 -0.50 -20.04
CA VAL A 188 5.73 -0.06 -18.72
C VAL A 188 7.11 -0.64 -18.43
N THR A 189 8.06 0.21 -18.02
CA THR A 189 9.44 -0.17 -17.69
C THR A 189 9.70 -0.21 -16.19
N TYR A 190 8.81 0.37 -15.38
CA TYR A 190 8.79 0.23 -13.92
C TYR A 190 7.35 0.36 -13.42
N PHE A 191 6.90 -0.57 -12.58
CA PHE A 191 5.53 -0.57 -12.08
C PHE A 191 5.49 -0.48 -10.54
N THR A 192 4.67 0.40 -10.00
CA THR A 192 4.45 0.49 -8.55
C THR A 192 3.00 0.83 -8.24
N GLY A 193 2.58 0.58 -7.02
CA GLY A 193 1.20 0.82 -6.62
C GLY A 193 0.87 0.31 -5.23
N CYS A 194 -0.38 0.48 -4.82
CA CYS A 194 -0.86 -0.04 -3.55
C CYS A 194 -1.17 -1.54 -3.69
N PHE A 195 -0.24 -2.39 -3.24
CA PHE A 195 -0.34 -3.86 -3.34
C PHE A 195 -0.94 -4.55 -2.09
N GLY A 196 -1.46 -3.79 -1.12
CA GLY A 196 -2.06 -4.31 0.11
C GLY A 196 -3.33 -5.16 -0.13
N PRO A 197 -3.78 -5.95 0.86
CA PRO A 197 -4.96 -6.80 0.81
C PRO A 197 -6.22 -5.95 0.92
N CYS A 198 -6.46 -5.11 -0.08
CA CYS A 198 -7.77 -4.53 -0.28
C CYS A 198 -8.72 -5.60 -0.83
N LYS A 199 -9.99 -5.54 -0.43
CA LYS A 199 -10.99 -6.60 -0.72
C LYS A 199 -11.36 -6.75 -2.20
N VAL A 200 -11.06 -5.77 -3.06
CA VAL A 200 -11.42 -5.83 -4.50
C VAL A 200 -10.33 -5.23 -5.42
N GLN A 201 -9.88 -3.98 -5.24
CA GLN A 201 -8.92 -3.35 -6.17
C GLN A 201 -7.43 -3.62 -5.87
N GLY A 202 -7.03 -3.72 -4.59
CA GLY A 202 -5.66 -4.08 -4.19
C GLY A 202 -5.25 -5.49 -4.65
N GLN A 203 -6.22 -6.42 -4.73
CA GLN A 203 -6.04 -7.72 -5.39
C GLN A 203 -5.72 -7.57 -6.88
N SER A 204 -6.41 -6.67 -7.58
CA SER A 204 -6.18 -6.40 -9.01
C SER A 204 -4.78 -5.79 -9.25
N ALA A 205 -4.33 -4.84 -8.41
CA ALA A 205 -2.99 -4.27 -8.53
C ALA A 205 -1.88 -5.31 -8.27
N ALA A 206 -2.05 -6.17 -7.26
CA ALA A 206 -1.11 -7.25 -6.97
C ALA A 206 -1.08 -8.32 -8.08
N GLU A 207 -2.23 -8.62 -8.69
CA GLU A 207 -2.30 -9.53 -9.85
C GLU A 207 -1.63 -8.95 -11.09
N LEU A 208 -1.80 -7.65 -11.34
CA LEU A 208 -1.11 -6.94 -12.42
C LEU A 208 0.41 -6.95 -12.21
N ALA A 209 0.88 -6.81 -10.96
CA ALA A 209 2.31 -6.82 -10.62
C ALA A 209 2.98 -8.20 -10.69
N ARG A 210 2.19 -9.29 -10.78
CA ARG A 210 2.73 -10.65 -10.76
C ARG A 210 3.38 -11.00 -12.09
N ASP A 211 4.52 -11.69 -12.07
CA ASP A 211 5.22 -12.22 -13.25
C ASP A 211 5.43 -11.16 -14.35
N LEU A 212 5.80 -9.94 -13.97
CA LEU A 212 6.13 -8.87 -14.90
C LEU A 212 7.60 -8.93 -15.33
N ASP A 213 7.84 -8.60 -16.59
CA ASP A 213 9.19 -8.50 -17.16
C ASP A 213 9.87 -7.14 -16.89
N CYS A 214 9.22 -6.29 -16.09
CA CYS A 214 9.75 -5.02 -15.63
C CYS A 214 9.84 -5.00 -14.09
N PRO A 215 10.80 -4.26 -13.51
CA PRO A 215 10.91 -4.16 -12.06
C PRO A 215 9.66 -3.56 -11.42
N THR A 216 9.33 -4.04 -10.22
CA THR A 216 8.21 -3.53 -9.42
C THR A 216 8.66 -2.89 -8.12
N GLY A 217 7.93 -1.85 -7.66
CA GLY A 217 8.18 -1.19 -6.37
C GLY A 217 7.71 -2.00 -5.15
N GLY A 218 7.03 -3.13 -5.38
CA GLY A 218 6.52 -4.01 -4.34
C GLY A 218 5.81 -5.23 -4.93
N SER A 219 5.24 -6.06 -4.07
CA SER A 219 4.41 -7.20 -4.45
C SER A 219 3.28 -7.41 -3.46
N GLY A 220 2.23 -8.10 -3.88
CA GLY A 220 1.12 -8.45 -2.99
C GLY A 220 1.54 -9.42 -1.88
N GLU A 221 2.54 -10.27 -2.12
CA GLU A 221 3.15 -11.14 -1.11
C GLU A 221 3.85 -10.33 -0.03
N LEU A 222 4.66 -9.36 -0.44
CA LEU A 222 5.40 -8.50 0.48
C LEU A 222 4.45 -7.59 1.26
N ALA A 223 3.44 -7.00 0.62
CA ALA A 223 2.46 -6.17 1.30
C ALA A 223 1.70 -6.96 2.38
N ARG A 224 1.21 -8.17 2.03
CA ARG A 224 0.57 -9.08 3.00
C ARG A 224 1.49 -9.43 4.17
N LEU A 225 2.79 -9.63 3.90
CA LEU A 225 3.77 -9.90 4.94
C LEU A 225 3.93 -8.72 5.90
N LEU A 226 4.13 -7.51 5.35
CA LEU A 226 4.40 -6.29 6.12
C LEU A 226 3.20 -5.84 6.97
N GLU A 227 1.98 -6.17 6.55
CA GLU A 227 0.77 -5.88 7.32
C GLU A 227 0.58 -6.80 8.53
N ASP A 228 1.07 -8.04 8.45
CA ASP A 228 1.15 -8.89 9.62
C ASP A 228 2.34 -8.45 10.49
N LYS A 229 2.08 -7.46 11.35
CA LYS A 229 3.06 -6.91 12.30
C LYS A 229 3.64 -7.98 13.21
N LEU A 230 2.86 -9.00 13.58
CA LEU A 230 3.34 -10.07 14.45
C LEU A 230 4.32 -10.96 13.68
N LEU A 231 3.93 -11.44 12.51
CA LEU A 231 4.77 -12.26 11.64
C LEU A 231 6.05 -11.51 11.22
N THR A 232 5.94 -10.23 10.87
CA THR A 232 7.09 -9.38 10.53
C THR A 232 8.06 -9.29 11.70
N ARG A 233 7.56 -9.04 12.92
CA ARG A 233 8.40 -8.99 14.12
C ARG A 233 9.03 -10.34 14.43
N GLN A 234 8.32 -11.44 14.26
CA GLN A 234 8.87 -12.78 14.45
C GLN A 234 10.01 -13.06 13.47
N LEU A 235 9.83 -12.74 12.18
CA LEU A 235 10.88 -12.88 11.17
C LEU A 235 12.11 -12.04 11.49
N MET A 236 11.91 -10.81 11.97
CA MET A 236 13.00 -9.93 12.37
C MET A 236 13.70 -10.42 13.65
N ASP A 237 12.96 -10.92 14.64
CA ASP A 237 13.52 -11.48 15.90
C ASP A 237 14.39 -12.71 15.63
N GLN A 238 14.02 -13.52 14.63
CA GLN A 238 14.83 -14.67 14.18
C GLN A 238 16.14 -14.25 13.50
N GLN A 239 16.19 -13.05 12.92
CA GLN A 239 17.38 -12.50 12.30
C GLN A 239 18.16 -11.73 13.36
N ALA A 240 19.14 -12.37 14.00
CA ALA A 240 19.95 -11.83 15.11
C ALA A 240 20.63 -10.45 14.86
N CYS A 241 20.54 -9.90 13.65
CA CYS A 241 21.09 -8.61 13.25
C CYS A 241 20.05 -7.46 13.26
N VAL A 242 18.78 -7.74 13.56
CA VAL A 242 17.70 -6.74 13.53
C VAL A 242 17.06 -6.63 14.90
N ALA A 243 17.27 -5.49 15.56
CA ALA A 243 16.64 -5.23 16.85
C ALA A 243 15.12 -5.06 16.67
N VAL A 244 14.35 -5.89 17.37
CA VAL A 244 12.89 -5.75 17.46
C VAL A 244 12.46 -5.28 18.84
N PRO A 245 11.35 -4.53 18.96
CA PRO A 245 10.74 -4.24 20.24
C PRO A 245 10.28 -5.52 20.93
N PRO A 246 10.50 -5.69 22.24
CA PRO A 246 9.89 -6.76 23.02
C PRO A 246 8.38 -6.77 22.77
N THR A 247 7.83 -7.93 22.42
CA THR A 247 6.42 -8.09 22.05
C THR A 247 5.83 -9.31 22.74
N LEU A 248 4.77 -9.11 23.52
CA LEU A 248 3.90 -10.19 23.98
C LEU A 248 2.67 -10.25 23.08
N ALA A 249 2.38 -11.40 22.49
CA ALA A 249 1.23 -11.60 21.62
C ALA A 249 0.41 -12.81 22.05
N PHE A 250 -0.91 -12.61 22.17
CA PHE A 250 -1.87 -13.66 22.44
C PHE A 250 -2.58 -14.04 21.14
N THR A 251 -2.61 -15.33 20.81
CA THR A 251 -3.14 -15.83 19.52
C THR A 251 -4.08 -17.01 19.75
N PHE A 252 -5.17 -17.14 18.98
CA PHE A 252 -6.10 -18.29 19.08
C PHE A 252 -5.72 -19.47 18.17
N LYS A 253 -4.79 -19.23 17.26
CA LYS A 253 -4.21 -20.23 16.36
C LYS A 253 -2.75 -19.90 16.23
N ARG A 254 -1.88 -20.87 16.49
CA ARG A 254 -0.45 -20.69 16.24
C ARG A 254 -0.21 -20.47 14.74
N PRO A 255 0.35 -19.32 14.31
CA PRO A 255 0.90 -19.20 12.96
C PRO A 255 1.92 -20.32 12.74
N LEU A 256 2.03 -20.84 11.51
CA LEU A 256 2.98 -21.92 11.20
C LEU A 256 4.37 -21.56 11.77
N PRO A 257 5.01 -22.45 12.55
CA PRO A 257 6.30 -22.15 13.14
C PRO A 257 7.34 -21.96 12.03
N LEU A 258 7.75 -20.71 11.81
CA LEU A 258 9.00 -20.41 11.13
C LEU A 258 10.10 -20.85 12.10
N ARG A 259 10.86 -21.89 11.71
CA ARG A 259 12.00 -22.55 12.38
C ARG A 259 12.19 -22.25 13.88
N SER A 260 12.22 -23.31 14.70
CA SER A 260 12.75 -23.21 16.06
C SER A 260 14.18 -22.68 16.02
N VAL A 261 14.55 -21.78 16.94
CA VAL A 261 15.86 -21.72 17.62
C VAL A 261 15.91 -20.52 18.61
N THR A 262 16.62 -20.79 19.72
CA THR A 262 17.14 -19.96 20.83
C THR A 262 16.17 -19.34 21.85
N GLU A 263 16.59 -19.41 23.12
CA GLU A 263 15.81 -19.10 24.33
C GLU A 263 15.62 -17.61 24.62
N GLU A 264 16.22 -16.72 23.83
CA GLU A 264 16.16 -15.26 24.05
C GLU A 264 15.33 -14.55 22.96
N GLN A 265 14.11 -15.05 22.70
CA GLN A 265 13.18 -14.40 21.79
C GLN A 265 12.59 -13.15 22.46
N ARG A 266 12.71 -12.01 21.79
CA ARG A 266 12.04 -10.77 22.24
C ARG A 266 10.55 -10.79 21.92
N VAL A 267 10.14 -11.64 20.97
CA VAL A 267 8.73 -11.85 20.62
C VAL A 267 8.22 -13.12 21.30
N ARG A 268 7.44 -12.94 22.37
CA ARG A 268 6.77 -14.03 23.10
C ARG A 268 5.36 -14.22 22.57
N MET A 269 5.05 -15.42 22.08
CA MET A 269 3.71 -15.80 21.68
C MET A 269 3.06 -16.77 22.66
N VAL A 270 1.81 -16.48 23.02
CA VAL A 270 0.96 -17.31 23.88
C VAL A 270 -0.25 -17.76 23.08
N GLU A 271 -0.49 -19.06 23.03
CA GLU A 271 -1.67 -19.62 22.39
C GLU A 271 -2.82 -19.72 23.40
N LEU A 272 -3.95 -19.09 23.08
CA LEU A 272 -5.18 -19.12 23.85
C LEU A 272 -6.08 -20.24 23.34
N SER A 273 -6.49 -21.15 24.22
CA SER A 273 -7.43 -22.23 23.89
C SER A 273 -8.89 -21.78 23.65
N GLY A 274 -9.24 -20.52 23.92
CA GLY A 274 -10.60 -19.99 23.76
C GLY A 274 -10.75 -18.55 24.26
N ARG A 275 -11.92 -17.94 24.01
CA ARG A 275 -12.18 -16.52 24.32
C ARG A 275 -12.49 -16.23 25.79
N GLU A 276 -12.80 -17.24 26.59
CA GLU A 276 -13.24 -17.11 27.98
C GLU A 276 -12.39 -17.98 28.91
N GLY A 277 -12.27 -17.58 30.19
CA GLY A 277 -11.66 -18.38 31.25
C GLY A 277 -10.12 -18.40 31.28
N GLN A 278 -9.45 -17.44 30.63
CA GLN A 278 -7.98 -17.40 30.54
C GLN A 278 -7.32 -16.26 31.31
N ASP A 279 -8.08 -15.55 32.15
CA ASP A 279 -7.59 -14.35 32.84
C ASP A 279 -6.33 -14.60 33.66
N ASN A 280 -6.26 -15.75 34.34
CA ASN A 280 -5.07 -16.15 35.09
C ASN A 280 -3.85 -16.33 34.17
N LEU A 281 -4.02 -17.02 33.03
CA LEU A 281 -2.95 -17.21 32.05
C LEU A 281 -2.48 -15.87 31.48
N LEU A 282 -3.40 -14.97 31.14
CA LEU A 282 -3.04 -13.64 30.65
C LEU A 282 -2.23 -12.88 31.70
N GLN A 283 -2.68 -12.86 32.96
CA GLN A 283 -1.97 -12.16 34.05
C GLN A 283 -0.58 -12.74 34.31
N GLU A 284 -0.45 -14.06 34.35
CA GLU A 284 0.83 -14.76 34.54
C GLU A 284 1.81 -14.43 33.41
N GLU A 285 1.35 -14.50 32.16
CA GLU A 285 2.18 -14.24 30.98
C GLU A 285 2.58 -12.76 30.86
N ILE A 286 1.67 -11.84 31.17
CA ILE A 286 1.96 -10.40 31.23
C ILE A 286 2.98 -10.11 32.33
N ALA A 287 2.79 -10.64 33.54
CA ALA A 287 3.71 -10.42 34.65
C ALA A 287 5.10 -10.97 34.34
N ALA A 288 5.18 -12.18 33.80
CA ALA A 288 6.43 -12.79 33.38
C ALA A 288 7.12 -12.02 32.25
N PHE A 289 6.36 -11.49 31.27
CA PHE A 289 6.91 -10.67 30.19
C PHE A 289 7.47 -9.34 30.69
N LEU A 290 6.75 -8.64 31.58
CA LEU A 290 7.21 -7.36 32.15
C LEU A 290 8.45 -7.53 33.04
N GLN A 291 8.63 -8.69 33.66
CA GLN A 291 9.79 -9.03 34.47
C GLN A 291 10.95 -9.62 33.66
N SER A 292 10.77 -9.83 32.35
CA SER A 292 11.80 -10.43 31.49
C SER A 292 12.95 -9.46 31.20
N GLY A 293 14.15 -10.01 30.97
CA GLY A 293 15.33 -9.23 30.59
C GLY A 293 15.13 -8.39 29.31
N ALA A 294 14.21 -8.79 28.43
CA ALA A 294 13.87 -8.05 27.23
C ALA A 294 13.27 -6.65 27.54
N MET A 295 12.62 -6.47 28.68
CA MET A 295 11.96 -5.23 29.09
C MET A 295 12.87 -4.28 29.92
N GLU A 296 14.10 -4.69 30.25
CA GLU A 296 15.00 -3.91 31.12
C GLU A 296 15.25 -2.48 30.59
N SER A 297 15.45 -2.33 29.29
CA SER A 297 15.66 -1.03 28.63
C SER A 297 14.41 -0.14 28.57
N TYR A 298 13.24 -0.64 28.97
CA TYR A 298 11.94 0.04 28.92
C TYR A 298 11.40 0.42 30.31
N SER A 299 12.18 0.18 31.36
CA SER A 299 11.81 0.38 32.76
C SER A 299 11.60 1.83 33.22
N GLN A 300 11.89 2.84 32.36
CA GLN A 300 11.91 4.26 32.74
C GLN A 300 10.59 5.04 32.56
N VAL A 301 9.49 4.42 32.11
CA VAL A 301 8.17 5.09 32.06
C VAL A 301 7.28 4.60 33.20
N ARG A 302 7.70 4.80 34.45
CA ARG A 302 6.79 4.74 35.61
C ARG A 302 6.13 6.11 35.76
N SER A 303 4.88 6.25 35.32
CA SER A 303 4.05 7.34 35.82
C SER A 303 3.83 7.14 37.33
N PRO A 304 3.97 8.20 38.15
CA PRO A 304 3.54 8.13 39.54
C PRO A 304 2.00 8.02 39.58
N GLU A 305 1.46 6.96 40.17
CA GLU A 305 0.04 6.84 40.55
C GLU A 305 -0.13 7.25 42.03
N PRO A 306 -1.33 7.68 42.49
CA PRO A 306 -2.63 7.23 41.98
C PRO A 306 -3.69 8.34 41.76
N GLU A 307 -4.39 8.28 40.62
CA GLU A 307 -5.80 8.65 40.45
C GLU A 307 -6.25 8.19 39.06
N MET A 308 -6.37 6.87 38.84
CA MET A 308 -6.62 6.34 37.49
C MET A 308 -7.53 5.09 37.46
N GLU A 309 -8.60 5.10 38.25
CA GLU A 309 -9.69 4.12 38.10
C GLU A 309 -10.60 4.39 36.90
N SER A 310 -10.61 5.62 36.35
CA SER A 310 -11.48 5.95 35.21
C SER A 310 -10.86 5.65 33.84
N TYR A 311 -9.53 5.63 33.71
CA TYR A 311 -8.84 5.48 32.42
C TYR A 311 -8.62 4.01 32.00
N LYS A 312 -8.75 3.06 32.93
CA LYS A 312 -8.63 1.62 32.65
C LYS A 312 -9.80 1.07 31.82
N GLN A 313 -10.93 1.78 31.67
CA GLN A 313 -12.02 1.31 30.82
C GLN A 313 -11.93 1.74 29.35
N GLU A 314 -11.24 2.84 29.02
CA GLU A 314 -11.17 3.32 27.62
C GLU A 314 -10.05 2.65 26.82
N VAL A 315 -8.89 2.38 27.43
CA VAL A 315 -7.78 1.68 26.76
C VAL A 315 -8.15 0.24 26.40
N TRP A 316 -8.99 -0.40 27.21
CA TRP A 316 -9.47 -1.77 26.97
C TRP A 316 -10.48 -1.89 25.83
N LYS A 317 -11.22 -0.82 25.52
CA LYS A 317 -12.11 -0.79 24.34
C LYS A 317 -11.34 -0.69 23.02
N GLY A 318 -10.14 -0.10 23.03
CA GLY A 318 -9.28 0.00 21.84
C GLY A 318 -8.59 -1.32 21.45
N ALA A 319 -8.16 -2.11 22.43
CA ALA A 319 -7.44 -3.38 22.18
C ALA A 319 -8.37 -4.54 21.78
N LEU A 320 -9.65 -4.51 22.14
CA LEU A 320 -10.65 -5.54 21.81
C LEU A 320 -11.27 -5.39 20.40
N LEU A 321 -10.95 -4.33 19.66
CA LEU A 321 -11.53 -4.08 18.34
C LEU A 321 -10.76 -4.71 17.16
N TYR A 322 -9.54 -5.20 17.36
CA TYR A 322 -8.77 -5.93 16.34
C TYR A 322 -9.11 -7.44 16.28
N GLY A 323 -10.41 -7.75 16.35
CA GLY A 323 -10.94 -9.12 16.39
C GLY A 323 -12.14 -9.37 15.48
N LYS A 324 -12.38 -8.54 14.47
CA LYS A 324 -13.40 -8.81 13.42
C LYS A 324 -12.75 -9.42 12.18
N SER A 325 -12.42 -10.70 12.26
CA SER A 325 -12.36 -11.54 11.07
C SER A 325 -13.77 -11.99 10.73
N SER A 326 -14.22 -11.64 9.53
CA SER A 326 -15.50 -12.01 8.91
C SER A 326 -15.67 -13.53 8.82
N ALA A 327 -16.71 -14.06 9.44
CA ALA A 327 -17.22 -15.40 9.18
C ALA A 327 -18.24 -15.34 8.03
N PHE A 328 -18.05 -16.18 7.00
CA PHE A 328 -19.05 -16.49 5.99
C PHE A 328 -20.16 -17.36 6.62
N PRO A 329 -21.46 -17.11 6.34
CA PRO A 329 -22.50 -18.05 6.69
C PRO A 329 -22.53 -19.22 5.69
N VAL A 330 -22.31 -20.43 6.20
CA VAL A 330 -22.65 -21.68 5.52
C VAL A 330 -24.17 -21.79 5.52
N SER A 331 -24.78 -21.81 4.34
CA SER A 331 -26.21 -22.04 4.15
C SER A 331 -26.56 -23.49 4.52
N GLY A 332 -27.18 -23.67 5.68
CA GLY A 332 -27.86 -24.91 6.04
C GLY A 332 -29.24 -24.95 5.40
N THR A 333 -29.43 -25.84 4.42
CA THR A 333 -30.75 -26.23 3.92
C THR A 333 -31.46 -27.07 4.98
N GLY A 334 -32.44 -26.46 5.66
CA GLY A 334 -33.40 -27.16 6.50
C GLY A 334 -34.47 -27.84 5.63
N VAL A 335 -34.55 -29.16 5.74
CA VAL A 335 -35.66 -29.97 5.26
C VAL A 335 -36.86 -29.73 6.18
N ALA A 336 -37.99 -29.31 5.61
CA ALA A 336 -39.28 -29.28 6.29
C ALA A 336 -40.05 -30.58 5.99
N ASN A 337 -40.67 -31.12 7.04
CA ASN A 337 -41.66 -32.20 7.01
C ASN A 337 -42.89 -31.85 6.16
#